data_AF-A0A124GQ45-F1
#
_entry.id   AF-A0A124GQ45-F1
#
_cell.length_a   1.000
_cell.length_b   1.000
_cell.length_c   1.000
_cell.angle_alpha   90.00
_cell.angle_beta   90.00
_cell.angle_gamma   90.00
#
_symmetry.space_group_name_H-M   'P 1'
#
loop_
_entity.id
_entity.type
_entity.pdbx_description
1 polymer ?
#
loop_
_entity_poly.entity_id
_entity_poly.type
_entity_poly.pdbx_seq_one_letter_code
_entity_poly.pdbx_strand_id
1 'polypeptide(L)'
;MQMSRTPSTAMATWHRFERNLDEVKPSKTDINYLVMDYLITNGYPAAAKKFAVEANIQLRTDLEAIQERVEIRTAIHSGDIQAAVEKINELNPQILDEDPSLHFALLRLQLVELIRTCMDTPGSDITPALDFATAQLAPRAPTNPQFLADLERTLALLIFPSDKLAPPLASLLDPALRKEIATRVNEAILQNQGARKEARLRNLVKTRAYAEQKAREAKKDIPDTLDIGLVGDAHNNSNRNANIIRDTLMSNNSDIDPMVS
;
A
#
# COMPACT_ATOMS: atom_id res chain seq x y z
N MET A 1 1.26 -18.21 -60.45
CA MET A 1 0.31 -18.27 -59.32
C MET A 1 0.81 -17.33 -58.23
N GLN A 2 0.15 -16.18 -58.08
CA GLN A 2 0.45 -15.20 -57.03
C GLN A 2 -0.08 -15.73 -55.69
N MET A 3 0.80 -15.92 -54.71
CA MET A 3 0.40 -16.06 -53.31
C MET A 3 0.41 -14.65 -52.69
N SER A 4 -0.76 -14.01 -52.71
CA SER A 4 -1.06 -12.82 -51.94
C SER A 4 -0.90 -13.15 -50.45
N ARG A 5 0.23 -12.74 -49.86
CA ARG A 5 0.38 -12.68 -48.41
C ARG A 5 -0.57 -11.60 -47.91
N THR A 6 -1.67 -12.02 -47.31
CA THR A 6 -2.53 -11.12 -46.54
C THR A 6 -1.68 -10.55 -45.38
N PRO A 7 -1.62 -9.22 -45.22
CA PRO A 7 -0.97 -8.65 -44.05
C PRO A 7 -1.75 -9.11 -42.80
N SER A 8 -1.00 -9.59 -41.81
CA SER A 8 -1.50 -10.14 -40.56
C SER A 8 -2.52 -9.18 -39.93
N THR A 9 -3.76 -9.63 -39.75
CA THR A 9 -4.88 -8.87 -39.14
C THR A 9 -4.49 -8.29 -37.77
N ALA A 10 -3.58 -8.95 -37.05
CA ALA A 10 -3.01 -8.46 -35.80
C ALA A 10 -2.19 -7.17 -35.96
N MET A 11 -1.42 -6.96 -37.04
CA MET A 11 -0.65 -5.71 -37.20
C MET A 11 -1.54 -4.50 -37.54
N ALA A 12 -2.66 -4.73 -38.25
CA ALA A 12 -3.60 -3.66 -38.60
C ALA A 12 -4.44 -3.16 -37.41
N THR A 13 -4.69 -4.02 -36.41
CA THR A 13 -5.47 -3.66 -35.21
C THR A 13 -4.67 -2.81 -34.22
N TRP A 14 -3.36 -3.06 -34.08
CA TRP A 14 -2.47 -2.20 -33.30
C TRP A 14 -2.46 -0.77 -33.84
N HIS A 15 -2.37 -0.60 -35.16
CA HIS A 15 -2.43 0.73 -35.77
C HIS A 15 -3.72 1.50 -35.48
N ARG A 16 -4.87 0.82 -35.37
CA ARG A 16 -6.13 1.50 -35.03
C ARG A 16 -6.18 1.90 -33.55
N PHE A 17 -5.71 1.03 -32.66
CA PHE A 17 -5.64 1.29 -31.23
C PHE A 17 -4.62 2.41 -30.91
N GLU A 18 -3.42 2.34 -31.47
CA GLU A 18 -2.37 3.36 -31.36
C GLU A 18 -2.84 4.72 -31.90
N ARG A 19 -3.51 4.75 -33.06
CA ARG A 19 -4.06 6.00 -33.60
C ARG A 19 -5.11 6.61 -32.66
N ASN A 20 -5.97 5.79 -32.08
CA ASN A 20 -6.95 6.28 -31.10
C ASN A 20 -6.26 6.77 -29.81
N LEU A 21 -5.14 6.17 -29.40
CA LEU A 21 -4.33 6.66 -28.28
C LEU A 21 -3.69 8.01 -28.60
N ASP A 22 -3.13 8.18 -29.80
CA ASP A 22 -2.50 9.43 -30.24
C ASP A 22 -3.50 10.59 -30.35
N GLU A 23 -4.77 10.28 -30.65
CA GLU A 23 -5.86 11.25 -30.67
C GLU A 23 -6.25 11.73 -29.26
N VAL A 24 -6.12 10.87 -28.25
CA VAL A 24 -6.43 11.22 -26.85
C VAL A 24 -5.22 11.89 -26.21
N LYS A 25 -5.20 13.22 -26.21
CA LYS A 25 -4.18 14.02 -25.54
C LYS A 25 -4.66 14.46 -24.16
N PRO A 26 -4.29 13.76 -23.08
CA PRO A 26 -4.61 14.23 -21.73
C PRO A 26 -3.96 15.59 -21.47
N SER A 27 -4.67 16.44 -20.73
CA SER A 27 -4.14 17.73 -20.29
C SER A 27 -2.96 17.52 -19.35
N LYS A 28 -1.85 18.21 -19.61
CA LYS A 28 -0.67 18.21 -18.71
C LYS A 28 -1.06 18.66 -17.30
N THR A 29 -1.98 19.62 -17.20
CA THR A 29 -2.52 20.11 -15.92
C THR A 29 -3.23 19.00 -15.15
N ASP A 30 -4.07 18.19 -15.82
CA ASP A 30 -4.80 17.10 -15.18
C ASP A 30 -3.86 15.99 -14.71
N ILE A 31 -2.83 15.67 -15.51
CA ILE A 31 -1.78 14.72 -15.12
C ILE A 31 -1.04 15.23 -13.88
N ASN A 32 -0.64 16.50 -13.86
CA ASN A 32 0.06 17.06 -12.72
C ASN A 32 -0.80 17.03 -11.45
N TYR A 33 -2.10 17.34 -11.54
CA TYR A 33 -3.01 17.20 -10.39
C TYR A 33 -3.19 15.74 -9.96
N LEU A 34 -3.18 14.79 -10.89
CA LEU A 34 -3.27 13.36 -10.59
C LEU A 34 -2.03 12.86 -9.83
N VAL A 35 -0.84 13.30 -10.26
CA VAL A 35 0.44 13.00 -9.58
C VAL A 35 0.47 13.67 -8.21
N MET A 36 0.06 14.93 -8.11
CA MET A 36 -0.01 15.65 -6.83
C MET A 36 -0.97 14.97 -5.84
N ASP A 37 -2.17 14.58 -6.27
CA ASP A 37 -3.15 13.81 -5.49
C ASP A 37 -2.51 12.50 -4.98
N TYR A 38 -1.77 11.79 -5.83
CA TYR A 38 -1.04 10.60 -5.41
C TYR A 38 0.02 10.88 -4.33
N LEU A 39 0.85 11.91 -4.51
CA LEU A 39 1.90 12.26 -3.57
C LEU A 39 1.33 12.67 -2.21
N ILE A 40 0.23 13.42 -2.19
CA ILE A 40 -0.44 13.85 -0.96
C ILE A 40 -1.13 12.66 -0.26
N THR A 41 -1.91 11.86 -0.99
CA THR A 41 -2.69 10.76 -0.42
C THR A 41 -1.81 9.60 0.06
N ASN A 42 -0.67 9.34 -0.60
CA ASN A 42 0.30 8.35 -0.15
C ASN A 42 1.38 8.95 0.76
N GLY A 43 1.24 10.17 1.26
CA GLY A 43 2.16 10.72 2.27
C GLY A 43 3.61 10.88 1.78
N TYR A 44 3.82 11.62 0.69
CA TYR A 44 5.15 11.99 0.20
C TYR A 44 5.33 13.52 0.23
N PRO A 45 5.44 14.14 1.42
CA PRO A 45 5.39 15.60 1.56
C PRO A 45 6.57 16.30 0.88
N ALA A 46 7.79 15.75 0.99
CA ALA A 46 8.97 16.32 0.34
C ALA A 46 8.87 16.30 -1.19
N ALA A 47 8.40 15.17 -1.75
CA ALA A 47 8.17 15.04 -3.19
C ALA A 47 7.03 15.95 -3.66
N ALA A 48 5.92 16.02 -2.92
CA ALA A 48 4.81 16.92 -3.21
C ALA A 48 5.26 18.39 -3.23
N LYS A 49 6.09 18.82 -2.27
CA LYS A 49 6.63 20.18 -2.21
C LYS A 49 7.51 20.51 -3.43
N LYS A 50 8.47 19.63 -3.76
CA LYS A 50 9.34 19.82 -4.93
C LYS A 50 8.53 19.83 -6.23
N PHE A 51 7.60 18.90 -6.36
CA PHE A 51 6.71 18.79 -7.53
C PHE A 51 5.78 20.01 -7.67
N ALA A 52 5.29 20.58 -6.56
CA ALA A 52 4.44 21.78 -6.59
C ALA A 52 5.16 22.97 -7.23
N VAL A 53 6.44 23.17 -6.88
CA VAL A 53 7.28 24.24 -7.44
C VAL A 53 7.52 24.01 -8.93
N GLU A 54 7.91 22.79 -9.31
CA GLU A 54 8.23 22.46 -10.71
C GLU A 54 7.00 22.49 -11.62
N ALA A 55 5.85 22.01 -11.13
CA ALA A 55 4.60 21.98 -11.87
C ALA A 55 3.80 23.30 -11.79
N ASN A 56 4.31 24.30 -11.05
CA ASN A 56 3.62 25.56 -10.74
C ASN A 56 2.20 25.35 -10.19
N ILE A 57 2.04 24.37 -9.28
CA ILE A 57 0.78 24.05 -8.61
C ILE A 57 0.76 24.76 -7.25
N GLN A 58 -0.33 25.47 -6.96
CA GLN A 58 -0.57 26.00 -5.62
C GLN A 58 -0.98 24.87 -4.68
N LEU A 59 -0.17 24.64 -3.66
CA LEU A 59 -0.46 23.66 -2.63
C LEU A 59 -1.57 24.20 -1.70
N ARG A 60 -2.74 23.58 -1.75
CA ARG A 60 -3.88 23.94 -0.87
C ARG A 60 -3.95 23.08 0.40
N THR A 61 -3.22 21.98 0.41
CA THR A 61 -3.23 21.01 1.51
C THR A 61 -2.16 21.36 2.52
N ASP A 62 -2.52 21.25 3.79
CA ASP A 62 -1.58 21.38 4.89
C ASP A 62 -0.53 20.26 4.83
N LEU A 63 0.74 20.64 4.73
CA LEU A 63 1.86 19.71 4.72
C LEU A 63 2.05 19.04 6.08
N GLU A 64 1.65 19.70 7.17
CA GLU A 64 1.77 19.17 8.53
C GLU A 64 0.86 17.95 8.70
N ALA A 65 -0.41 18.05 8.30
CA ALA A 65 -1.33 16.92 8.29
C ALA A 65 -0.84 15.73 7.43
N ILE A 66 -0.07 15.98 6.36
CA ILE A 66 0.56 14.91 5.57
C ILE A 66 1.71 14.27 6.37
N GLN A 67 2.53 15.11 7.01
CA GLN A 67 3.68 14.67 7.79
C GLN A 67 3.27 13.78 8.97
N GLU A 68 2.22 14.15 9.70
CA GLU A 68 1.67 13.33 10.80
C GLU A 68 1.29 11.92 10.34
N ARG A 69 0.62 11.80 9.18
CA ARG A 69 0.27 10.49 8.58
C ARG A 69 1.52 9.68 8.21
N VAL A 70 2.57 10.35 7.73
CA VAL A 70 3.84 9.69 7.39
C VAL A 70 4.53 9.15 8.62
N GLU A 71 4.51 9.89 9.73
CA GLU A 71 5.09 9.45 10.99
C GLU A 71 4.36 8.22 11.55
N ILE A 72 3.02 8.25 11.57
CA ILE A 72 2.21 7.09 11.97
C ILE A 72 2.55 5.87 11.12
N ARG A 73 2.58 6.02 9.79
CA ARG A 73 2.94 4.92 8.89
C ARG A 73 4.36 4.42 9.11
N THR A 74 5.31 5.32 9.34
CA THR A 74 6.71 4.95 9.57
C THR A 74 6.85 4.15 10.85
N ALA A 75 6.18 4.56 11.92
CA ALA A 75 6.12 3.82 13.18
C ALA A 75 5.54 2.41 13.00
N ILE A 76 4.46 2.26 12.21
CA ILE A 76 3.90 0.93 11.89
C ILE A 76 4.89 0.08 11.09
N HIS A 77 5.58 0.65 10.10
CA HIS A 77 6.56 -0.08 9.31
C HIS A 77 7.81 -0.49 10.09
N SER A 78 8.26 0.33 11.03
CA SER A 78 9.39 0.02 11.91
C SER A 78 9.03 -0.95 13.03
N GLY A 79 7.74 -1.26 13.23
CA GLY A 79 7.26 -2.14 14.30
C GLY A 79 7.03 -1.42 15.63
N ASP A 80 7.14 -0.10 15.68
CA ASP A 80 6.81 0.71 16.86
C ASP A 80 5.31 1.02 16.88
N ILE A 81 4.52 -0.01 17.20
CA ILE A 81 3.06 0.08 17.15
C ILE A 81 2.51 0.93 18.30
N GLN A 82 3.22 0.98 19.43
CA GLN A 82 2.82 1.81 20.56
C GLN A 82 2.87 3.29 20.18
N ALA A 83 4.00 3.77 19.64
CA ALA A 83 4.12 5.15 19.18
C ALA A 83 3.10 5.46 18.06
N ALA A 84 2.81 4.49 17.19
CA ALA A 84 1.77 4.65 16.17
C ALA A 84 0.38 4.88 16.78
N VAL A 85 -0.01 4.09 17.79
CA VAL A 85 -1.30 4.23 18.48
C VAL A 85 -1.40 5.56 19.21
N GLU A 86 -0.34 5.98 19.91
CA GLU A 86 -0.28 7.29 20.58
C GLU A 86 -0.47 8.43 19.58
N LYS A 87 0.28 8.44 18.47
CA LYS A 87 0.14 9.45 17.40
C LYS A 87 -1.23 9.43 16.73
N ILE A 88 -1.86 8.27 16.55
CA ILE A 88 -3.22 8.19 16.01
C ILE A 88 -4.21 8.87 16.96
N ASN A 89 -4.09 8.63 18.27
CA ASN A 89 -4.96 9.25 19.27
C ASN A 89 -4.73 10.75 19.41
N GLU A 90 -3.48 11.22 19.27
CA GLU A 90 -3.13 12.64 19.22
C GLU A 90 -3.75 13.33 18.00
N LEU A 91 -3.69 12.67 16.84
CA LEU A 91 -4.25 13.19 15.59
C LEU A 91 -5.78 13.22 15.62
N ASN A 92 -6.40 12.10 16.00
CA ASN A 92 -7.82 12.04 16.27
C ASN A 92 -8.18 10.84 17.18
N PRO A 93 -8.66 11.09 18.41
CA PRO A 93 -9.00 10.03 19.35
C PRO A 93 -10.20 9.17 18.91
N GLN A 94 -11.07 9.67 18.03
CA GLN A 94 -12.28 8.96 17.61
C GLN A 94 -12.00 7.85 16.60
N ILE A 95 -10.86 7.87 15.88
CA ILE A 95 -10.59 6.91 14.81
C ILE A 95 -10.59 5.46 15.32
N LEU A 96 -10.00 5.22 16.50
CA LEU A 96 -9.90 3.88 17.07
C LEU A 96 -11.20 3.44 17.77
N ASP A 97 -12.00 4.39 18.23
CA ASP A 97 -13.31 4.12 18.85
C ASP A 97 -14.39 3.81 17.80
N GLU A 98 -14.34 4.49 16.64
CA GLU A 98 -15.27 4.28 15.53
C GLU A 98 -15.00 2.99 14.75
N ASP A 99 -13.74 2.51 14.72
CA ASP A 99 -13.35 1.25 14.07
C ASP A 99 -12.67 0.27 15.04
N PRO A 100 -13.47 -0.52 15.80
CA PRO A 100 -12.96 -1.57 16.68
C PRO A 100 -12.14 -2.64 15.95
N SER A 101 -12.38 -2.86 14.64
CA SER A 101 -11.62 -3.82 13.84
C SER A 101 -10.21 -3.32 13.57
N LEU A 102 -10.05 -2.05 13.21
CA LEU A 102 -8.75 -1.42 13.04
C LEU A 102 -7.97 -1.40 14.35
N HIS A 103 -8.64 -1.04 15.44
CA HIS A 103 -8.00 -0.98 16.74
C HIS A 103 -7.54 -2.37 17.21
N PHE A 104 -8.36 -3.41 17.02
CA PHE A 104 -7.94 -4.80 17.28
C PHE A 104 -6.77 -5.24 16.39
N ALA A 105 -6.78 -4.88 15.11
CA ALA A 105 -5.68 -5.21 14.19
C ALA A 105 -4.34 -4.57 14.61
N LEU A 106 -4.35 -3.33 15.09
CA LEU A 106 -3.16 -2.66 15.63
C LEU A 106 -2.65 -3.36 16.89
N LEU A 107 -3.52 -3.67 17.86
CA LEU A 107 -3.13 -4.39 19.08
C LEU A 107 -2.58 -5.78 18.76
N ARG A 108 -3.19 -6.48 17.80
CA ARG A 108 -2.69 -7.78 17.33
C ARG A 108 -1.30 -7.65 16.72
N LEU A 109 -1.07 -6.61 15.91
CA LEU A 109 0.26 -6.37 15.33
C LEU A 109 1.28 -6.07 16.43
N GLN A 110 0.92 -5.27 17.44
CA GLN A 110 1.79 -5.02 18.60
C GLN A 110 2.14 -6.33 19.32
N LEU A 111 1.17 -7.23 19.52
CA LEU A 111 1.42 -8.55 20.08
C LEU A 111 2.40 -9.37 19.21
N VAL A 112 2.24 -9.35 17.89
CA VAL A 112 3.17 -10.00 16.96
C VAL A 112 4.59 -9.44 17.09
N GLU A 113 4.75 -8.12 17.22
CA GLU A 113 6.07 -7.49 17.40
C GLU A 113 6.72 -7.85 18.75
N LEU A 114 5.92 -7.93 19.82
CA LEU A 114 6.38 -8.41 21.13
C LEU A 114 6.86 -9.87 21.03
N ILE A 115 6.05 -10.74 20.40
CA ILE A 115 6.42 -12.14 20.19
C ILE A 115 7.70 -12.25 19.37
N ARG A 116 7.85 -11.47 18.29
CA ARG A 116 9.07 -11.47 17.47
C ARG A 116 10.30 -11.11 18.30
N THR A 117 10.19 -10.09 19.15
CA THR A 117 11.26 -9.67 20.08
C THR A 117 11.63 -10.80 21.05
N CYS A 118 10.64 -11.51 21.60
CA CYS A 118 10.85 -12.65 22.48
C CYS A 118 11.50 -13.85 21.76
N MET A 119 11.23 -14.05 20.47
CA MET A 119 11.81 -15.14 19.67
C MET A 119 13.25 -14.87 19.25
N ASP A 120 13.59 -13.61 18.94
CA ASP A 120 14.92 -13.21 18.47
C ASP A 120 15.98 -13.18 19.60
N THR A 121 15.55 -13.10 20.86
CA THR A 121 16.44 -13.07 22.02
C THR A 121 16.43 -14.40 22.79
N PRO A 122 17.55 -15.15 22.82
CA PRO A 122 17.61 -16.43 23.53
C PRO A 122 17.38 -16.24 25.03
N GLY A 123 16.32 -16.85 25.57
CA GLY A 123 15.97 -16.74 27.00
C GLY A 123 15.11 -15.53 27.35
N SER A 124 14.50 -14.86 26.36
CA SER A 124 13.52 -13.81 26.62
C SER A 124 12.37 -14.30 27.46
N ASP A 125 11.93 -13.43 28.36
CA ASP A 125 10.66 -13.59 29.04
C ASP A 125 9.51 -13.42 28.04
N ILE A 126 8.55 -14.34 28.07
CA ILE A 126 7.29 -14.28 27.29
C ILE A 126 6.20 -13.52 28.04
N THR A 127 6.42 -13.25 29.34
CA THR A 127 5.47 -12.57 30.23
C THR A 127 4.98 -11.23 29.67
N PRO A 128 5.82 -10.35 29.08
CA PRO A 128 5.33 -9.09 28.51
C PRO A 128 4.30 -9.28 27.39
N ALA A 129 4.49 -10.28 26.52
CA ALA A 129 3.54 -10.58 25.45
C ALA A 129 2.23 -11.17 26.02
N LEU A 130 2.32 -12.03 27.03
CA LEU A 130 1.16 -12.64 27.68
C LEU A 130 0.34 -11.62 28.49
N ASP A 131 1.01 -10.75 29.24
CA ASP A 131 0.38 -9.66 29.99
C ASP A 131 -0.34 -8.70 29.05
N PHE A 132 0.29 -8.33 27.94
CA PHE A 132 -0.32 -7.48 26.93
C PHE A 132 -1.55 -8.15 26.29
N ALA A 133 -1.45 -9.42 25.90
CA ALA A 133 -2.57 -10.17 25.34
C ALA A 133 -3.76 -10.23 26.33
N THR A 134 -3.47 -10.46 27.61
CA THR A 134 -4.48 -10.58 28.67
C THR A 134 -5.12 -9.23 29.02
N ALA A 135 -4.33 -8.15 29.07
CA ALA A 135 -4.82 -6.83 29.44
C ALA A 135 -5.61 -6.16 28.29
N GLN A 136 -5.12 -6.26 27.05
CA GLN A 136 -5.63 -5.46 25.93
C GLN A 136 -6.50 -6.26 24.95
N LEU A 137 -6.10 -7.49 24.60
CA LEU A 137 -6.80 -8.29 23.59
C LEU A 137 -7.90 -9.18 24.18
N ALA A 138 -7.68 -9.79 25.35
CA ALA A 138 -8.63 -10.73 25.94
C ALA A 138 -10.02 -10.13 26.24
N PRO A 139 -10.16 -8.87 26.73
CA PRO A 139 -11.48 -8.27 26.93
C PRO A 139 -12.25 -8.03 25.61
N ARG A 140 -11.52 -7.92 24.48
CA ARG A 140 -12.08 -7.60 23.18
C ARG A 140 -12.30 -8.82 22.30
N ALA A 141 -11.55 -9.90 22.52
CA ALA A 141 -11.71 -11.17 21.82
C ALA A 141 -13.15 -11.74 21.80
N PRO A 142 -13.94 -11.72 22.90
CA PRO A 142 -15.29 -12.30 22.89
C PRO A 142 -16.32 -11.43 22.13
N THR A 143 -15.97 -10.20 21.77
CA THR A 143 -16.89 -9.31 21.03
C THR A 143 -17.09 -9.74 19.58
N ASN A 144 -16.14 -10.48 19.01
CA ASN A 144 -16.21 -10.98 17.64
C ASN A 144 -15.50 -12.34 17.52
N PRO A 145 -16.16 -13.39 17.01
CA PRO A 145 -15.55 -14.71 16.85
C PRO A 145 -14.29 -14.70 15.97
N GLN A 146 -14.17 -13.76 15.04
CA GLN A 146 -12.95 -13.60 14.24
C GLN A 146 -11.77 -13.09 15.09
N PHE A 147 -12.01 -12.19 16.05
CA PHE A 147 -10.97 -11.68 16.94
C PHE A 147 -10.42 -12.78 17.85
N LEU A 148 -11.29 -13.64 18.35
CA LEU A 148 -10.87 -14.81 19.12
C LEU A 148 -9.96 -15.74 18.28
N ALA A 149 -10.40 -16.10 17.07
CA ALA A 149 -9.61 -16.95 16.18
C ALA A 149 -8.25 -16.32 15.81
N ASP A 150 -8.21 -15.01 15.61
CA ASP A 150 -6.99 -14.27 15.31
C ASP A 150 -6.05 -14.14 16.51
N LEU A 151 -6.60 -13.99 17.72
CA LEU A 151 -5.83 -14.01 18.97
C LEU A 151 -5.21 -15.39 19.20
N GLU A 152 -5.99 -16.46 19.07
CA GLU A 152 -5.52 -17.85 19.21
C GLU A 152 -4.36 -18.16 18.24
N ARG A 153 -4.49 -17.76 16.97
CA ARG A 153 -3.42 -17.89 15.98
C ARG A 153 -2.17 -17.11 16.36
N THR A 154 -2.35 -15.91 16.90
CA THR A 154 -1.22 -15.05 17.29
C THR A 154 -0.51 -15.64 18.51
N LEU A 155 -1.24 -16.14 19.51
CA LEU A 155 -0.67 -16.83 20.67
C LEU A 155 -0.03 -18.17 20.32
N ALA A 156 -0.50 -18.86 19.28
CA ALA A 156 0.15 -20.08 18.79
C ALA A 156 1.61 -19.82 18.36
N LEU A 157 1.96 -18.60 17.94
CA LEU A 157 3.35 -18.23 17.62
C LEU A 157 4.30 -18.34 18.82
N LEU A 158 3.80 -18.26 20.06
CA LEU A 158 4.61 -18.46 21.27
C LEU A 158 4.95 -19.94 21.51
N ILE A 159 4.13 -20.85 21.00
CA ILE A 159 4.25 -22.30 21.25
C ILE A 159 5.09 -22.96 20.14
N PHE A 160 4.92 -22.51 18.90
CA PHE A 160 5.60 -23.09 17.75
C PHE A 160 6.89 -22.33 17.42
N PRO A 161 8.04 -23.03 17.32
CA PRO A 161 9.30 -22.39 16.98
C PRO A 161 9.30 -21.93 15.51
N SER A 162 10.02 -20.84 15.20
CA SER A 162 9.97 -20.11 13.91
C SER A 162 10.30 -20.98 12.70
N ASP A 163 11.08 -22.03 12.91
CA ASP A 163 11.55 -23.02 11.94
C ASP A 163 10.48 -24.05 11.53
N LYS A 164 9.33 -24.12 12.23
CA LYS A 164 8.23 -25.07 11.93
C LYS A 164 6.85 -24.43 11.82
N LEU A 165 6.79 -23.14 11.44
CA LEU A 165 5.52 -22.45 11.31
C LEU A 165 4.73 -22.92 10.08
N ALA A 166 3.45 -23.24 10.29
CA ALA A 166 2.52 -23.47 9.19
C ALA A 166 2.37 -22.18 8.34
N PRO A 167 2.08 -22.28 7.03
CA PRO A 167 1.96 -21.10 6.16
C PRO A 167 1.07 -19.96 6.70
N PRO A 168 -0.10 -20.24 7.35
CA PRO A 168 -0.94 -19.18 7.93
C PRO A 168 -0.33 -18.46 9.15
N LEU A 169 0.60 -19.11 9.86
CA LEU A 169 1.31 -18.52 10.99
C LEU A 169 2.53 -17.73 10.51
N ALA A 170 3.22 -18.26 9.48
CA ALA A 170 4.34 -17.56 8.84
C ALA A 170 3.90 -16.22 8.22
N SER A 171 2.69 -16.13 7.65
CA SER A 171 2.16 -14.88 7.10
C SER A 171 1.94 -13.80 8.17
N LEU A 172 1.80 -14.15 9.45
CA LEU A 172 1.71 -13.16 10.53
C LEU A 172 3.05 -12.48 10.81
N LEU A 173 4.15 -13.17 10.54
CA LEU A 173 5.50 -12.62 10.66
C LEU A 173 5.97 -11.89 9.39
N ASP A 174 5.17 -11.90 8.32
CA ASP A 174 5.51 -11.22 7.06
C ASP A 174 5.41 -9.69 7.23
N PRO A 175 6.42 -8.91 6.80
CA PRO A 175 6.33 -7.46 6.69
C PRO A 175 5.12 -6.95 5.89
N ALA A 176 4.54 -7.77 5.01
CA ALA A 176 3.30 -7.47 4.29
C ALA A 176 2.14 -7.12 5.23
N LEU A 177 2.04 -7.75 6.40
CA LEU A 177 0.99 -7.45 7.38
C LEU A 177 1.10 -6.02 7.90
N ARG A 178 2.33 -5.55 8.21
CA ARG A 178 2.56 -4.16 8.61
C ARG A 178 2.12 -3.19 7.52
N LYS A 179 2.37 -3.52 6.26
CA LYS A 179 1.98 -2.69 5.11
C LYS A 179 0.46 -2.62 4.93
N GLU A 180 -0.23 -3.74 5.11
CA GLU A 180 -1.69 -3.78 5.05
C GLU A 180 -2.31 -2.92 6.15
N ILE A 181 -1.87 -3.09 7.40
CA ILE A 181 -2.40 -2.33 8.53
C ILE A 181 -2.07 -0.84 8.40
N ALA A 182 -0.85 -0.48 7.98
CA ALA A 182 -0.49 0.91 7.69
C ALA A 182 -1.39 1.54 6.62
N THR A 183 -1.79 0.76 5.61
CA THR A 183 -2.71 1.22 4.56
C THR A 183 -4.11 1.45 5.13
N ARG A 184 -4.64 0.49 5.92
CA ARG A 184 -5.94 0.64 6.60
C ARG A 184 -5.98 1.84 7.55
N VAL A 185 -4.91 2.07 8.32
CA VAL A 185 -4.80 3.25 9.19
C VAL A 185 -4.83 4.53 8.36
N ASN A 186 -4.05 4.61 7.28
CA ASN A 186 -4.05 5.78 6.41
C ASN A 186 -5.43 6.05 5.80
N GLU A 187 -6.14 5.01 5.36
CA GLU A 187 -7.50 5.13 4.84
C GLU A 187 -8.50 5.63 5.89
N ALA A 188 -8.39 5.15 7.13
CA ALA A 188 -9.23 5.58 8.24
C ALA A 188 -9.00 7.06 8.58
N ILE A 189 -7.73 7.49 8.66
CA ILE A 189 -7.38 8.90 8.88
C ILE A 189 -7.92 9.77 7.74
N LEU A 190 -7.73 9.36 6.48
CA LEU A 190 -8.22 10.10 5.32
C LEU A 190 -9.75 10.20 5.33
N GLN A 191 -10.45 9.12 5.65
CA GLN A 191 -11.92 9.10 5.73
C GLN A 191 -12.41 10.09 6.79
N ASN A 192 -11.78 10.10 7.97
CA ASN A 192 -12.16 10.99 9.05
C ASN A 192 -11.87 12.48 8.71
N GLN A 193 -10.78 12.76 8.00
CA GLN A 193 -10.46 14.10 7.48
C GLN A 193 -11.35 14.53 6.29
N GLY A 194 -12.36 13.73 5.91
CA GLY A 194 -13.24 14.00 4.77
C GLY A 194 -12.54 13.88 3.40
N ALA A 195 -11.32 13.33 3.39
CA ALA A 195 -10.55 13.09 2.19
C ALA A 195 -10.88 11.72 1.58
N ARG A 196 -10.41 11.48 0.35
CA ARG A 196 -10.58 10.19 -0.33
C ARG A 196 -9.62 9.17 0.27
N LYS A 197 -10.11 7.93 0.49
CA LYS A 197 -9.33 6.80 0.99
C LYS A 197 -8.12 6.45 0.10
N GLU A 198 -8.32 6.52 -1.21
CA GLU A 198 -7.31 6.17 -2.20
C GLU A 198 -7.07 7.31 -3.20
N ALA A 199 -5.82 7.42 -3.66
CA ALA A 199 -5.44 8.35 -4.71
C ALA A 199 -6.18 8.03 -6.02
N ARG A 200 -6.55 9.06 -6.78
CA ARG A 200 -7.22 8.91 -8.08
C ARG A 200 -6.41 8.08 -9.06
N LEU A 201 -5.08 8.19 -8.99
CA LEU A 201 -4.17 7.40 -9.82
C LEU A 201 -4.37 5.89 -9.60
N ARG A 202 -4.52 5.44 -8.35
CA ARG A 202 -4.78 4.02 -8.03
C ARG A 202 -6.12 3.57 -8.63
N ASN A 203 -7.16 4.39 -8.51
CA ASN A 203 -8.47 4.12 -9.11
C ASN A 203 -8.40 4.06 -10.64
N LEU A 204 -7.59 4.91 -11.27
CA LEU A 204 -7.38 4.91 -12.71
C LEU A 204 -6.73 3.60 -13.18
N VAL A 205 -5.73 3.10 -12.46
CA VAL A 205 -5.08 1.81 -12.75
C VAL A 205 -6.07 0.65 -12.59
N LYS A 206 -6.87 0.64 -11.52
CA LYS A 206 -7.94 -0.37 -11.31
C LYS A 206 -8.97 -0.32 -12.45
N THR A 207 -9.40 0.87 -12.83
CA THR A 207 -10.37 1.08 -13.92
C THR A 207 -9.81 0.63 -15.26
N ARG A 208 -8.52 0.89 -15.53
CA ARG A 208 -7.82 0.40 -16.72
C ARG A 208 -7.82 -1.12 -16.75
N ALA A 209 -7.41 -1.78 -15.67
CA ALA A 209 -7.38 -3.24 -15.59
C ALA A 209 -8.78 -3.85 -15.81
N TYR A 210 -9.82 -3.25 -15.23
CA TYR A 210 -11.21 -3.66 -15.45
C TYR A 210 -11.65 -3.46 -16.91
N ALA A 211 -11.36 -2.30 -17.50
CA ALA A 211 -11.71 -2.00 -18.89
C ALA A 211 -11.00 -2.94 -19.86
N GLU A 212 -9.74 -3.27 -19.61
CA GLU A 212 -8.97 -4.24 -20.37
C GLU A 212 -9.59 -5.64 -20.29
N GLN A 213 -9.88 -6.12 -19.08
CA GLN A 213 -10.55 -7.41 -18.90
C GLN A 213 -11.89 -7.46 -19.65
N LYS A 214 -12.72 -6.43 -19.49
CA LYS A 214 -14.04 -6.35 -20.15
C LYS A 214 -13.92 -6.29 -21.67
N ALA A 215 -12.89 -5.61 -22.20
CA ALA A 215 -12.61 -5.59 -23.63
C ALA A 215 -12.19 -6.98 -24.15
N ARG A 216 -11.38 -7.72 -23.40
CA ARG A 216 -11.01 -9.12 -23.72
C ARG A 216 -12.22 -10.05 -23.72
N GLU A 217 -13.09 -9.93 -22.71
CA GLU A 217 -14.35 -10.68 -22.61
C GLU A 217 -15.30 -10.38 -23.79
N ALA A 218 -15.40 -9.11 -24.19
CA ALA A 218 -16.19 -8.66 -25.33
C ALA A 218 -15.52 -8.93 -26.70
N LYS A 219 -14.36 -9.62 -26.71
CA LYS A 219 -13.56 -9.91 -27.90
C LYS A 219 -13.28 -8.67 -28.75
N LYS A 220 -13.04 -7.53 -28.10
CA LYS A 220 -12.63 -6.30 -28.76
C LYS A 220 -11.16 -6.42 -29.18
N ASP A 221 -10.83 -5.81 -30.31
CA ASP A 221 -9.48 -5.80 -30.84
C ASP A 221 -8.58 -4.90 -29.97
N ILE A 222 -7.93 -5.50 -28.97
CA ILE A 222 -6.92 -4.86 -28.12
C ILE A 222 -5.61 -5.68 -28.18
N PRO A 223 -4.45 -5.03 -28.01
CA PRO A 223 -3.16 -5.71 -27.88
C PRO A 223 -3.16 -6.85 -26.84
N ASP A 224 -2.40 -7.93 -27.13
CA ASP A 224 -2.25 -9.06 -26.20
C ASP A 224 -1.60 -8.64 -24.87
N THR A 225 -0.68 -7.68 -24.94
CA THR A 225 -0.02 -7.06 -23.79
C THR A 225 -0.21 -5.55 -23.83
N LEU A 226 -0.98 -5.04 -22.87
CA LEU A 226 -1.11 -3.62 -22.58
C LEU A 226 -0.19 -3.31 -21.40
N ASP A 227 1.09 -3.08 -21.67
CA ASP A 227 2.03 -2.70 -20.61
C ASP A 227 1.71 -1.30 -20.07
N ILE A 228 1.98 -1.08 -18.79
CA ILE A 228 1.91 0.24 -18.13
C ILE A 228 3.27 0.95 -18.28
N GLY A 229 4.28 0.28 -18.85
CA GLY A 229 5.61 0.86 -19.09
C GLY A 229 6.42 1.03 -17.80
N LEU A 230 6.05 0.30 -16.75
CA LEU A 230 6.76 0.29 -15.46
C LEU A 230 7.93 -0.70 -15.45
N VAL A 231 7.93 -1.65 -16.39
CA VAL A 231 9.05 -2.55 -16.64
C VAL A 231 9.83 -1.93 -17.79
N GLY A 232 10.92 -1.23 -17.47
CA GLY A 232 11.80 -0.65 -18.49
C GLY A 232 12.18 -1.70 -19.52
N ASP A 233 12.13 -1.34 -20.80
CA ASP A 233 12.32 -2.15 -22.02
C ASP A 233 13.09 -3.47 -21.81
N ALA A 234 12.41 -4.48 -21.26
CA ALA A 234 12.91 -5.84 -21.19
C ALA A 234 12.32 -6.60 -22.37
N HIS A 235 12.64 -6.13 -23.58
CA HIS A 235 12.48 -6.98 -24.74
C HIS A 235 13.41 -8.19 -24.54
N ASN A 236 12.80 -9.37 -24.48
CA ASN A 236 13.43 -10.69 -24.55
C ASN A 236 13.79 -11.36 -23.20
N ASN A 237 12.80 -11.94 -22.50
CA ASN A 237 12.84 -13.38 -22.21
C ASN A 237 11.48 -13.88 -21.71
N SER A 238 10.98 -14.92 -22.36
CA SER A 238 9.81 -15.65 -21.91
C SER A 238 10.05 -16.25 -20.52
N ASN A 239 9.00 -16.20 -19.71
CA ASN A 239 8.80 -16.99 -18.49
C ASN A 239 9.46 -16.43 -17.20
N ARG A 240 8.67 -15.64 -16.43
CA ARG A 240 8.60 -15.75 -14.95
C ARG A 240 7.49 -14.87 -14.34
N ASN A 241 6.52 -15.55 -13.74
CA ASN A 241 5.61 -15.18 -12.65
C ASN A 241 5.22 -13.71 -12.45
N ALA A 242 3.93 -13.48 -12.70
CA ALA A 242 3.14 -12.38 -12.15
C ALA A 242 3.15 -12.42 -10.61
N ASN A 243 3.95 -11.56 -10.00
CA ASN A 243 3.64 -10.87 -8.76
C ASN A 243 4.78 -9.90 -8.48
N ILE A 244 4.45 -8.81 -7.80
CA ILE A 244 5.33 -7.77 -7.24
C ILE A 244 5.12 -6.40 -7.92
N ILE A 245 4.01 -5.76 -7.56
CA ILE A 245 4.02 -4.31 -7.33
C ILE A 245 4.76 -4.11 -6.00
N ARG A 246 6.08 -4.02 -6.05
CA ARG A 246 6.88 -3.48 -4.94
C ARG A 246 6.72 -1.97 -5.02
N ASP A 247 5.91 -1.40 -4.13
CA ASP A 247 6.04 0.02 -3.79
C ASP A 247 7.46 0.19 -3.23
N THR A 248 8.39 0.67 -4.04
CA THR A 248 9.69 1.12 -3.57
C THR A 248 9.44 2.26 -2.61
N LEU A 249 9.78 2.05 -1.34
CA LEU A 249 9.85 3.11 -0.33
C LEU A 249 10.86 4.13 -0.84
N MET A 250 10.39 5.29 -1.31
CA MET A 250 11.27 6.43 -1.50
C MET A 250 11.70 6.90 -0.11
N SER A 251 12.95 6.62 0.25
CA SER A 251 13.54 7.10 1.49
C SER A 251 13.47 8.62 1.55
N ASN A 252 12.92 9.16 2.63
CA ASN A 252 12.98 10.57 2.98
C ASN A 252 14.42 10.91 3.44
N ASN A 253 15.38 10.87 2.52
CA ASN A 253 16.71 11.39 2.82
C ASN A 253 16.66 12.92 2.78
N SER A 254 16.72 13.50 3.97
CA SER A 254 16.94 14.91 4.24
C SER A 254 18.38 15.31 3.87
N ASP A 255 18.80 15.07 2.63
CA ASP A 255 20.07 15.60 2.15
C ASP A 255 19.84 17.08 1.80
N ILE A 256 20.22 17.92 2.77
CA ILE A 256 20.37 19.37 2.63
C ILE A 256 21.51 19.58 1.64
N ASP A 257 21.17 19.92 0.40
CA ASP A 257 22.15 20.23 -0.64
C ASP A 257 22.75 21.63 -0.35
N PRO A 258 24.06 21.74 -0.06
CA PRO A 258 24.68 23.00 0.33
C PRO A 258 25.21 23.71 -0.92
N MET A 259 24.35 24.12 -1.86
CA MET A 259 24.74 25.04 -2.92
C MET A 259 23.57 25.89 -3.42
N VAL A 260 23.16 26.87 -2.59
CA VAL A 260 22.74 28.18 -3.08
C VAL A 260 23.22 29.21 -2.07
N SER A 261 24.35 29.87 -2.39
CA SER A 261 24.65 31.24 -1.94
C SER A 261 24.22 32.20 -3.03
#